data_AF-A0A1D8ISK6-F1
#
_entry.id   AF-A0A1D8ISK6-F1
#
_cell.length_a   1.000
_cell.length_b   1.000
_cell.length_c   1.000
_cell.angle_alpha   90.00
_cell.angle_beta   90.00
_cell.angle_gamma   90.00
#
_symmetry.space_group_name_H-M   'P 1'
#
loop_
_entity.id
_entity.type
_entity.pdbx_description
1 polymer ?
#
loop_
_entity_poly.entity_id
_entity_poly.type
_entity_poly.pdbx_seq_one_letter_code
_entity_poly.pdbx_strand_id
1 'polypeptide(L)'
;MPYKRRARVLFVADGSEAALACACAQRLGADWLDPSADKSPPSAATLAWADLVVSLDDSAQATMPSLPPNARHVHWHIAGHDEIERRMLGMIGGMRLLSRNLEDPT
;
A
#
# COMPACT_ATOMS: atom_id res chain seq x y z
N MET A 1 24.85 -3.58 6.52
CA MET A 1 24.31 -3.63 5.15
C MET A 1 23.51 -2.35 4.92
N PRO A 2 23.86 -1.52 3.94
CA PRO A 2 23.25 -0.20 3.81
C PRO A 2 21.80 -0.33 3.33
N TYR A 3 20.92 0.39 4.03
CA TYR A 3 19.46 0.46 3.95
C TYR A 3 18.82 0.01 2.62
N LYS A 4 18.06 -1.09 2.68
CA LYS A 4 17.00 -1.37 1.70
C LYS A 4 15.98 -0.24 1.82
N ARG A 5 15.74 0.51 0.74
CA ARG A 5 14.79 1.63 0.73
C ARG A 5 13.43 1.17 1.28
N ARG A 6 12.73 2.04 2.01
CA ARG A 6 11.35 1.77 2.44
C ARG A 6 10.47 1.56 1.21
N ALA A 7 9.55 0.60 1.28
CA ALA A 7 8.62 0.32 0.19
C ALA A 7 7.58 1.44 0.11
N ARG A 8 7.46 2.07 -1.05
CA ARG A 8 6.54 3.19 -1.28
C ARG A 8 5.16 2.67 -1.62
N VAL A 9 4.19 2.92 -0.74
CA VAL A 9 2.83 2.39 -0.88
C VAL A 9 1.85 3.55 -1.02
N LEU A 10 1.11 3.57 -2.11
CA LEU A 10 0.06 4.57 -2.37
C LEU A 10 -1.31 3.95 -2.12
N PHE A 11 -2.08 4.53 -1.19
CA PHE A 11 -3.48 4.18 -0.98
C PHE A 11 -4.38 5.15 -1.75
N VAL A 12 -5.36 4.63 -2.48
CA VAL A 12 -6.26 5.41 -3.32
C VAL A 12 -7.71 5.07 -2.96
N ALA A 13 -8.50 6.11 -2.67
CA ALA A 13 -9.93 6.03 -2.37
C ALA A 13 -10.58 7.37 -2.75
N ASP A 14 -11.91 7.38 -2.91
CA ASP A 14 -12.67 8.63 -3.05
C ASP A 14 -12.95 9.28 -1.67
N GLY A 15 -13.06 8.44 -0.62
CA GLY A 15 -13.35 8.85 0.74
C GLY A 15 -12.13 8.99 1.66
N SER A 16 -12.38 8.84 2.97
CA SER A 16 -11.36 8.96 4.03
C SER A 16 -10.49 7.71 4.22
N GLU A 17 -10.85 6.61 3.55
CA GLU A 17 -10.25 5.29 3.66
C GLU A 17 -8.77 5.32 3.29
N ALA A 18 -8.38 6.08 2.26
CA ALA A 18 -6.98 6.21 1.86
C ALA A 18 -6.13 6.87 2.96
N ALA A 19 -6.64 7.92 3.60
CA ALA A 19 -5.96 8.59 4.71
C ALA A 19 -5.86 7.67 5.94
N LEU A 20 -6.93 6.91 6.24
CA LEU A 20 -6.93 5.94 7.34
C LEU A 20 -5.96 4.79 7.09
N ALA A 21 -5.92 4.25 5.88
CA ALA A 21 -4.98 3.19 5.49
C ALA A 21 -3.53 3.70 5.57
N CYS A 22 -3.26 4.92 5.11
CA CYS A 22 -1.96 5.56 5.24
C CYS A 22 -1.54 5.71 6.71
N ALA A 23 -2.41 6.26 7.57
CA ALA A 23 -2.13 6.39 9.01
C ALA A 23 -1.88 5.02 9.68
N CYS A 24 -2.66 4.00 9.31
CA CYS A 24 -2.47 2.63 9.79
C CYS A 24 -1.11 2.05 9.35
N ALA A 25 -0.74 2.24 8.08
CA ALA A 25 0.55 1.82 7.53
C ALA A 25 1.74 2.50 8.20
N GLN A 26 1.63 3.81 8.48
CA GLN A 26 2.64 4.55 9.21
C GLN A 26 2.82 3.96 10.61
N ARG A 27 1.72 3.75 11.35
CA ARG A 27 1.77 3.22 12.72
C ARG A 27 2.35 1.80 12.78
N LEU A 28 2.00 0.93 11.84
CA LEU A 28 2.36 -0.49 11.88
C LEU A 28 3.69 -0.82 11.18
N GLY A 29 4.15 0.04 10.28
CA GLY A 29 5.25 -0.28 9.36
C GLY A 29 6.22 0.86 9.05
N ALA A 30 6.23 1.96 9.82
CA ALA A 30 7.08 3.12 9.55
C ALA A 30 8.56 2.81 9.29
N ASP A 31 9.12 1.75 9.89
CA ASP A 31 10.55 1.44 9.71
C ASP A 31 10.91 1.02 8.28
N TRP A 32 9.94 0.48 7.53
CA TRP A 32 10.17 -0.19 6.25
C TRP A 32 9.13 0.15 5.17
N LEU A 33 8.05 0.86 5.51
CA LEU A 33 7.06 1.42 4.59
C LEU A 33 7.18 2.94 4.54
N ASP A 34 6.99 3.48 3.34
CA ASP A 34 6.81 4.90 3.07
C ASP A 34 5.41 5.08 2.46
N PRO A 35 4.34 5.16 3.29
CA PRO A 35 2.97 5.21 2.82
C PRO A 35 2.53 6.63 2.47
N SER A 36 1.73 6.75 1.42
CA SER A 36 1.05 7.99 1.03
C SER A 36 -0.41 7.69 0.67
N ALA A 37 -1.24 8.72 0.69
CA ALA A 37 -2.63 8.66 0.30
C ALA A 37 -2.90 9.65 -0.84
N ASP A 38 -3.73 9.27 -1.79
CA ASP A 38 -4.21 10.14 -2.86
C ASP A 38 -5.69 9.87 -3.14
N LYS A 39 -6.36 10.84 -3.77
CA LYS A 39 -7.76 10.70 -4.16
C LYS A 39 -7.88 9.93 -5.46
N SER A 40 -9.06 9.37 -5.71
CA SER A 40 -9.47 8.84 -7.01
C SER A 40 -9.85 9.98 -7.97
N PRO A 41 -9.29 10.07 -9.20
CA PRO A 41 -8.16 9.33 -9.73
C PRO A 41 -6.79 9.85 -9.22
N PRO A 42 -5.80 8.97 -9.02
CA PRO A 42 -4.49 9.35 -8.53
C PRO A 42 -3.66 10.07 -9.61
N SER A 43 -2.79 11.00 -9.19
CA SER A 43 -1.93 11.73 -10.13
C SER A 43 -0.83 10.86 -10.75
N ALA A 44 -0.37 11.21 -11.95
CA ALA A 44 0.77 10.50 -12.56
C ALA A 44 2.06 10.58 -11.71
N ALA A 45 2.25 11.69 -10.98
CA ALA A 45 3.41 11.88 -10.11
C ALA A 45 3.39 10.94 -8.90
N THR A 46 2.23 10.76 -8.26
CA THR A 46 2.06 9.84 -7.12
C THR A 46 2.20 8.39 -7.55
N LEU A 47 1.70 8.02 -8.73
CA LEU A 47 1.88 6.69 -9.31
C LEU A 47 3.33 6.37 -9.67
N ALA A 48 4.07 7.32 -10.25
CA ALA A 48 5.48 7.14 -10.60
C ALA A 48 6.38 6.93 -9.37
N TRP A 49 5.99 7.50 -8.24
CA TRP A 49 6.69 7.32 -6.97
C TRP A 49 6.45 5.95 -6.34
N ALA A 50 5.24 5.39 -6.50
CA ALA A 50 4.80 4.19 -5.79
C ALA A 50 5.45 2.89 -6.32
N ASP A 51 5.86 2.01 -5.40
CA ASP A 51 6.21 0.62 -5.71
C ASP A 51 4.93 -0.26 -5.71
N LEU A 52 3.96 0.09 -4.87
CA LEU A 52 2.67 -0.56 -4.72
C LEU A 52 1.54 0.47 -4.64
N VAL A 53 0.48 0.28 -5.43
CA VAL A 53 -0.75 1.04 -5.39
C VAL A 53 -1.87 0.14 -4.86
N VAL A 54 -2.64 0.63 -3.90
CA VAL A 54 -3.76 -0.08 -3.29
C VAL A 54 -5.03 0.75 -3.47
N SER A 55 -5.95 0.29 -4.33
CA SER A 55 -7.29 0.90 -4.43
C SER A 55 -8.21 0.29 -3.37
N LEU A 56 -8.91 1.12 -2.59
CA LEU A 56 -9.69 0.69 -1.43
C LEU A 56 -11.20 0.64 -1.67
N ASP A 57 -11.67 1.18 -2.78
CA ASP A 57 -13.06 1.16 -3.19
C ASP A 57 -13.16 0.93 -4.72
N ASP A 58 -14.36 0.55 -5.17
CA ASP A 58 -14.61 0.24 -6.59
C ASP A 58 -14.42 1.47 -7.48
N SER A 59 -14.66 2.68 -6.96
CA SER A 59 -14.46 3.94 -7.67
C SER A 59 -12.98 4.14 -7.99
N ALA A 60 -12.10 3.97 -7.01
CA ALA A 60 -10.65 4.04 -7.15
C ALA A 60 -10.11 2.94 -8.06
N GLN A 61 -10.72 1.75 -8.08
CA GLN A 61 -10.36 0.71 -9.05
C GLN A 61 -10.77 1.11 -10.48
N ALA A 62 -11.99 1.62 -10.65
CA ALA A 62 -12.55 1.96 -11.96
C ALA A 62 -11.84 3.13 -12.64
N THR A 63 -11.32 4.09 -11.87
CA THR A 63 -10.61 5.28 -12.37
C THR A 63 -9.09 5.11 -12.43
N MET A 64 -8.57 3.93 -12.07
CA MET A 64 -7.13 3.67 -12.00
C MET A 64 -6.49 3.79 -13.40
N PRO A 65 -5.54 4.72 -13.60
CA PRO A 65 -4.86 4.86 -14.88
C PRO A 65 -3.82 3.75 -15.09
N SER A 66 -3.22 3.70 -16.28
CA SER A 66 -2.14 2.75 -16.58
C SER A 66 -0.94 2.98 -15.65
N LEU A 67 -0.43 1.88 -15.10
CA LEU A 67 0.63 1.92 -14.10
C LEU A 67 2.01 1.95 -14.75
N PRO A 68 2.98 2.64 -14.13
CA PRO A 68 4.39 2.50 -14.46
C PRO A 68 4.84 1.02 -14.35
N PRO A 69 5.84 0.58 -15.14
CA PRO A 69 6.30 -0.82 -15.13
C PRO A 69 6.81 -1.33 -13.77
N ASN A 70 7.26 -0.41 -12.91
CA ASN A 70 7.78 -0.71 -11.58
C ASN A 70 6.70 -0.71 -10.48
N ALA A 71 5.48 -0.25 -10.78
CA ALA A 71 4.38 -0.18 -9.82
C ALA A 71 3.50 -1.43 -9.93
N ARG A 72 3.25 -2.07 -8.79
CA ARG A 72 2.22 -3.10 -8.68
C ARG A 72 0.90 -2.49 -8.23
N HIS A 73 -0.22 -3.10 -8.61
CA HIS A 73 -1.53 -2.69 -8.14
C HIS A 73 -2.28 -3.86 -7.53
N VAL A 74 -2.92 -3.57 -6.40
CA VAL A 74 -3.82 -4.47 -5.69
C VAL A 74 -5.10 -3.70 -5.40
N HIS A 75 -6.22 -4.37 -5.53
CA HIS A 75 -7.51 -3.83 -5.11
C HIS A 75 -8.00 -4.53 -3.84
N TRP A 76 -8.39 -3.76 -2.84
CA TRP A 76 -9.10 -4.22 -1.66
C TRP A 76 -10.51 -3.64 -1.68
N HIS A 77 -11.51 -4.52 -1.69
CA HIS A 77 -12.88 -4.10 -1.45
C HIS A 77 -13.08 -3.92 0.07
N ILE A 78 -13.03 -2.67 0.54
CA ILE A 78 -13.14 -2.31 1.95
C ILE A 78 -14.61 -1.98 2.28
N ALA A 79 -15.21 -2.79 3.14
CA ALA A 79 -16.59 -2.56 3.60
C ALA A 79 -16.70 -1.60 4.81
N GLY A 80 -15.57 -1.16 5.37
CA GLY A 80 -15.52 -0.24 6.52
C GLY A 80 -14.14 -0.13 7.15
N HIS A 81 -13.96 0.81 8.09
CA HIS A 81 -12.64 1.14 8.66
C HIS A 81 -11.94 -0.04 9.37
N ASP A 82 -12.68 -0.90 10.08
CA ASP A 82 -12.09 -2.04 10.79
C ASP A 82 -11.46 -3.08 9.82
N GLU A 83 -11.92 -3.13 8.58
CA GLU A 83 -11.33 -3.98 7.53
C GLU A 83 -9.95 -3.48 7.14
N ILE A 84 -9.75 -2.16 7.09
CA ILE A 84 -8.47 -1.54 6.71
C ILE A 84 -7.35 -2.02 7.65
N GLU A 85 -7.58 -1.94 8.96
CA GLU A 85 -6.57 -2.36 9.93
C GLU A 85 -6.28 -3.86 9.82
N ARG A 86 -7.31 -4.69 9.64
CA ARG A 86 -7.13 -6.15 9.48
C ARG A 86 -6.33 -6.50 8.22
N ARG A 87 -6.64 -5.85 7.10
CA ARG A 87 -5.92 -6.02 5.82
C ARG A 87 -4.48 -5.57 5.95
N MET A 88 -4.24 -4.44 6.60
CA MET A 88 -2.90 -3.91 6.85
C MET A 88 -2.07 -4.86 7.70
N LEU A 89 -2.62 -5.37 8.79
CA LEU A 89 -1.96 -6.37 9.65
C LEU A 89 -1.63 -7.65 8.87
N GLY A 90 -2.58 -8.15 8.07
CA GLY A 90 -2.37 -9.32 7.22
C GLY A 90 -1.28 -9.11 6.17
N MET A 91 -1.30 -7.97 5.47
CA MET A 91 -0.29 -7.62 4.46
C MET A 91 1.10 -7.51 5.08
N ILE A 92 1.22 -6.79 6.20
CA ILE A 92 2.49 -6.62 6.93
C ILE A 92 2.99 -7.96 7.48
N GLY A 93 2.10 -8.77 8.06
CA GLY A 93 2.42 -10.10 8.58
C GLY A 93 2.90 -11.05 7.50
N GLY A 94 2.21 -11.12 6.37
CA GLY A 94 2.59 -11.93 5.22
C GLY A 94 3.95 -11.54 4.64
N MET A 95 4.21 -10.24 4.48
CA MET A 95 5.51 -9.74 4.00
C MET A 95 6.67 -10.03 4.98
N ARG A 96 6.41 -9.95 6.30
CA ARG A 96 7.41 -10.33 7.33
C ARG A 96 7.72 -11.82 7.31
N LEU A 97 6.70 -12.67 7.15
CA LEU A 97 6.90 -14.12 7.05
C LEU A 97 7.75 -14.48 5.82
N LEU A 98 7.47 -13.87 4.67
CA LEU A 98 8.26 -14.07 3.45
C LEU A 98 9.71 -13.58 3.61
N SER A 99 9.94 -12.51 4.36
CA SER A 99 11.28 -11.97 4.59
C SER A 99 12.13 -12.87 5.50
N ARG A 100 11.54 -13.49 6.54
CA ARG A 100 12.25 -14.43 7.42
C ARG A 100 12.76 -15.67 6.68
N ASN A 101 11.99 -16.19 5.72
CA ASN A 101 12.40 -17.34 4.90
C ASN A 101 13.51 -17.00 3.88
N LEU A 102 13.80 -15.71 3.65
CA LEU A 102 14.89 -15.25 2.79
C LEU A 102 16.21 -15.07 3.55
N GLU A 103 16.18 -15.06 4.89
CA GLU A 103 17.33 -14.84 5.77
C GLU A 103 17.93 -16.14 6.36
N ASP A 104 17.45 -17.31 5.96
CA ASP A 104 18.07 -18.61 6.30
C ASP A 104 18.95 -19.11 5.13
N PRO A 105 20.26 -18.82 5.11
CA PRO A 105 21.23 -19.66 4.42
C PRO A 105 21.60 -20.81 5.37
N THR A 106 21.25 -22.04 5.00
CA THR A 106 21.89 -23.23 5.57
C THR A 106 23.30 -23.36 5.03
#